data_AF-A0A3N2R7Z5-F1
#
_entry.id   AF-A0A3N2R7Z5-F1
#
_cell.length_a   1.000
_cell.length_b   1.000
_cell.length_c   1.000
_cell.angle_alpha   90.00
_cell.angle_beta   90.00
_cell.angle_gamma   90.00
#
_symmetry.space_group_name_H-M   'P 1'
#
loop_
_entity.id
_entity.type
_entity.pdbx_description
1 polymer ?
#
loop_
_entity_poly.entity_id
_entity_poly.type
_entity_poly.pdbx_seq_one_letter_code
_entity_poly.pdbx_strand_id
1 'polypeptide(L)'
;MATPAGLLPWSIVGTIAGTAICVTLAAAALDPPLATAAAAGLAVGLGGTVMGGLVPAGVAAAVALAAIALGLAGLDPRLAALALAALAGWEAHRRGGRAAVYGILATVMLSVALRDGAGTLPALLVFAAAAAAGIAVAQARRLTGLAAPPPEDRRGGVQIALFLALGLMASLTLVGNAGEPRAVWILYTFVLRALSPVALLAERTLVYALGACLGAVAALALELLGPPGLWPTLAIASVAVLVGLRRAALLSPVPGALFTLATLLVVAPTPAHAVFRLEVILLVAAMVLALAEGLRRVLGPNRTAVQKLPD
;
A
#
# COMPACT_ATOMS: atom_id res chain seq x y z
N MET A 1 -8.02 -8.13 -28.91
CA MET A 1 -8.01 -9.33 -28.05
C MET A 1 -8.78 -9.02 -26.79
N ALA A 2 -9.86 -9.76 -26.50
CA ALA A 2 -10.58 -9.63 -25.24
C ALA A 2 -9.64 -10.01 -24.08
N THR A 3 -9.65 -9.22 -23.00
CA THR A 3 -8.83 -9.50 -21.82
C THR A 3 -9.58 -10.54 -20.99
N PRO A 4 -8.94 -11.63 -20.51
CA PRO A 4 -9.59 -12.58 -19.61
C PRO A 4 -10.17 -11.86 -18.40
N ALA A 5 -11.32 -12.33 -17.89
CA ALA A 5 -11.98 -11.74 -16.72
C ALA A 5 -10.98 -11.58 -15.56
N GLY A 6 -10.98 -10.40 -14.92
CA GLY A 6 -10.14 -10.11 -13.74
C GLY A 6 -8.68 -9.71 -14.02
N LEU A 7 -8.21 -9.67 -15.28
CA LEU A 7 -6.89 -9.13 -15.62
C LEU A 7 -6.96 -7.67 -16.06
N LEU A 8 -6.01 -6.85 -15.62
CA LEU A 8 -5.88 -5.49 -16.13
C LEU A 8 -5.35 -5.52 -17.58
N PRO A 9 -5.91 -4.71 -18.49
CA PRO A 9 -5.35 -4.50 -19.82
C PRO A 9 -3.89 -4.01 -19.76
N TRP A 10 -3.03 -4.54 -20.64
CA TRP A 10 -1.63 -4.11 -20.72
C TRP A 10 -1.46 -2.61 -20.94
N SER A 11 -2.41 -1.97 -21.63
CA SER A 11 -2.40 -0.52 -21.81
C SER A 11 -2.53 0.23 -20.49
N ILE A 12 -3.33 -0.27 -19.54
CA ILE A 12 -3.46 0.31 -18.20
C ILE A 12 -2.22 0.02 -17.37
N VAL A 13 -1.72 -1.22 -17.41
CA VAL A 13 -0.49 -1.63 -16.70
C VAL A 13 0.69 -0.77 -17.14
N GLY A 14 0.88 -0.60 -18.45
CA GLY A 14 1.94 0.22 -19.03
C GLY A 14 1.83 1.69 -18.65
N THR A 15 0.62 2.26 -18.63
CA THR A 15 0.42 3.64 -18.15
C THR A 15 0.78 3.77 -16.67
N ILE A 16 0.28 2.87 -15.80
CA ILE A 16 0.54 2.94 -14.36
C ILE A 16 2.03 2.78 -14.07
N ALA A 17 2.67 1.74 -14.62
CA ALA A 17 4.09 1.47 -14.41
C ALA A 17 4.96 2.57 -15.03
N GLY A 18 4.66 2.99 -16.25
CA GLY A 18 5.39 4.05 -16.95
C GLY A 18 5.32 5.38 -16.20
N THR A 19 4.13 5.81 -15.77
CA THR A 19 3.98 7.02 -14.96
C THR A 19 4.74 6.90 -13.64
N ALA A 20 4.63 5.77 -12.94
CA ALA A 20 5.34 5.57 -11.69
C ALA A 20 6.86 5.69 -11.87
N ILE A 21 7.42 5.01 -12.87
CA ILE A 21 8.85 5.06 -13.19
C ILE A 21 9.27 6.49 -13.58
N CYS A 22 8.59 7.13 -14.53
CA CYS A 22 8.97 8.46 -14.99
C CYS A 22 8.95 9.51 -13.87
N VAL A 23 7.90 9.53 -13.05
CA VAL A 23 7.75 10.51 -11.97
C VAL A 23 8.74 10.26 -10.83
N THR A 24 8.98 9.00 -10.47
CA THR A 24 9.96 8.66 -9.42
C THR A 24 11.39 8.93 -9.87
N LEU A 25 11.75 8.59 -11.12
CA LEU A 25 13.07 8.91 -11.67
C LEU A 25 13.29 10.42 -11.83
N ALA A 26 12.27 11.17 -12.27
CA ALA A 26 12.36 12.62 -12.37
C ALA A 26 12.61 13.27 -11.00
N ALA A 27 11.95 12.78 -9.94
CA ALA A 27 12.19 13.24 -8.58
C ALA A 27 13.57 12.82 -8.07
N ALA A 28 13.99 11.57 -8.31
CA ALA A 28 15.29 11.05 -7.92
C ALA A 28 16.47 11.82 -8.55
N ALA A 29 16.28 12.33 -9.77
CA ALA A 29 17.27 13.14 -10.47
C ALA A 29 17.50 14.51 -9.81
N LEU A 30 16.52 15.02 -9.06
CA LEU A 30 16.66 16.24 -8.26
C LEU A 30 17.36 15.93 -6.92
N ASP A 31 16.86 14.90 -6.22
CA ASP A 31 17.42 14.41 -4.96
C ASP A 31 16.86 13.00 -4.69
N PRO A 32 17.69 11.96 -4.44
CA PRO A 32 17.21 10.57 -4.33
C PRO A 32 16.08 10.34 -3.31
N PRO A 33 16.08 10.93 -2.10
CA PRO A 33 14.98 10.82 -1.14
C PRO A 33 13.63 11.34 -1.67
N LEU A 34 13.61 12.27 -2.63
CA LEU A 34 12.39 12.79 -3.25
C LEU A 34 11.66 11.73 -4.09
N ALA A 35 12.34 10.65 -4.50
CA ALA A 35 11.69 9.52 -5.16
C ALA A 35 10.61 8.87 -4.28
N THR A 36 10.87 8.74 -2.97
CA THR A 36 9.90 8.20 -2.01
C THR A 36 8.71 9.15 -1.83
N ALA A 37 8.95 10.47 -1.79
CA ALA A 37 7.90 11.47 -1.74
C ALA A 37 7.02 11.45 -3.01
N ALA A 38 7.64 11.29 -4.18
CA ALA A 38 6.95 11.16 -5.46
C ALA A 38 6.09 9.88 -5.51
N ALA A 39 6.64 8.75 -5.05
CA ALA A 39 5.90 7.50 -4.96
C ALA A 39 4.72 7.59 -3.98
N ALA A 40 4.88 8.29 -2.85
CA ALA A 40 3.81 8.57 -1.90
C ALA A 40 2.67 9.38 -2.54
N GLY A 41 3.03 10.45 -3.27
CA GLY A 41 2.08 11.29 -4.00
C GLY A 41 1.32 10.51 -5.05
N LEU A 42 2.03 9.73 -5.89
CA LEU A 42 1.40 8.86 -6.88
C LEU A 42 0.47 7.82 -6.24
N ALA A 43 0.88 7.19 -5.13
CA ALA A 43 0.07 6.18 -4.45
C ALA A 43 -1.27 6.77 -3.98
N VAL A 44 -1.27 7.94 -3.36
CA VAL A 44 -2.53 8.60 -2.94
C VAL A 44 -3.32 9.17 -4.11
N GLY A 45 -2.65 9.77 -5.11
CA GLY A 45 -3.31 10.38 -6.25
C GLY A 45 -3.97 9.33 -7.15
N LEU A 46 -3.20 8.35 -7.62
CA LEU A 46 -3.69 7.28 -8.49
C LEU A 46 -4.51 6.27 -7.68
N GLY A 47 -3.93 5.66 -6.64
CA GLY A 47 -4.57 4.62 -5.85
C GLY A 47 -5.81 5.11 -5.11
N GLY A 48 -5.73 6.30 -4.50
CA GLY A 48 -6.88 6.94 -3.85
C GLY A 48 -7.99 7.28 -4.85
N THR A 49 -7.67 7.75 -6.05
CA THR A 49 -8.70 8.04 -7.06
C THR A 49 -9.36 6.77 -7.58
N VAL A 50 -8.59 5.70 -7.78
CA VAL A 50 -9.10 4.40 -8.21
C VAL A 50 -10.03 3.77 -7.17
N MET A 51 -9.71 3.91 -5.88
CA MET A 51 -10.41 3.24 -4.79
C MET A 51 -11.49 4.08 -4.10
N GLY A 52 -11.44 5.41 -4.18
CA GLY A 52 -12.42 6.31 -3.53
C GLY A 52 -12.94 7.42 -4.43
N GLY A 53 -12.35 7.64 -5.60
CA GLY A 53 -12.70 8.74 -6.49
C GLY A 53 -11.95 10.04 -6.18
N LEU A 54 -12.25 11.09 -6.93
CA LEU A 54 -11.47 12.33 -6.95
C LEU A 54 -11.47 13.08 -5.62
N VAL A 55 -12.65 13.30 -5.05
CA VAL A 55 -12.79 14.08 -3.81
C VAL A 55 -12.13 13.35 -2.64
N PRO A 56 -12.36 12.04 -2.40
CA PRO A 56 -11.66 11.32 -1.34
C PRO A 56 -10.14 11.27 -1.53
N ALA A 57 -9.64 11.14 -2.76
CA ALA A 57 -8.21 11.17 -3.05
C ALA A 57 -7.59 12.53 -2.68
N GLY A 58 -8.24 13.62 -3.06
CA GLY A 58 -7.79 14.97 -2.72
C GLY A 58 -7.79 15.22 -1.21
N VAL A 59 -8.84 14.78 -0.51
CA VAL A 59 -8.91 14.88 0.96
C VAL A 59 -7.80 14.03 1.61
N ALA A 60 -7.58 12.80 1.16
CA ALA A 60 -6.53 11.93 1.69
C ALA A 60 -5.13 12.54 1.50
N ALA A 61 -4.86 13.12 0.34
CA ALA A 61 -3.60 13.83 0.07
C ALA A 61 -3.44 15.07 0.97
N ALA A 62 -4.50 15.87 1.13
CA ALA A 62 -4.48 17.06 1.98
C ALA A 62 -4.26 16.69 3.46
N VAL A 63 -4.90 15.64 3.97
CA VAL A 63 -4.69 15.17 5.34
C VAL A 63 -3.29 14.59 5.53
N ALA A 64 -2.73 13.90 4.53
CA ALA A 64 -1.35 13.43 4.60
C ALA A 64 -0.34 14.58 4.71
N LEU A 65 -0.53 15.65 3.92
CA LEU A 65 0.26 16.88 4.02
C LEU A 65 0.09 17.56 5.38
N ALA A 66 -1.16 17.69 5.86
CA ALA A 66 -1.46 18.27 7.16
C ALA A 66 -0.82 17.46 8.29
N ALA A 67 -0.83 16.13 8.22
CA ALA A 67 -0.20 15.27 9.22
C ALA A 67 1.31 15.54 9.34
N ILE A 68 2.01 15.73 8.22
CA ILE A 68 3.42 16.12 8.22
C ILE A 68 3.60 17.53 8.80
N ALA A 69 2.81 18.50 8.36
CA ALA A 69 2.90 19.87 8.87
C ALA A 69 2.65 19.95 10.39
N LEU A 70 1.67 19.21 10.90
CA LEU A 70 1.36 19.14 12.33
C LEU A 70 2.46 18.40 13.12
N GLY A 71 3.03 17.33 12.57
CA GLY A 71 4.17 16.65 13.18
C GLY A 71 5.39 17.57 13.32
N LEU A 72 5.64 18.42 12.33
CA LEU A 72 6.70 19.45 12.39
C LEU A 72 6.41 20.54 13.42
N ALA A 73 5.14 20.81 13.71
CA ALA A 73 4.72 21.71 14.78
C ALA A 73 4.77 21.06 16.19
N GLY A 74 5.26 19.81 16.31
CA GLY A 74 5.44 19.12 17.58
C GLY A 74 4.22 18.32 18.07
N LEU A 75 3.19 18.14 17.24
CA LEU A 75 2.07 17.26 17.58
C LEU A 75 2.46 15.80 17.44
N ASP A 76 1.94 14.96 18.35
CA ASP A 76 2.19 13.52 18.30
C ASP A 76 1.61 12.92 16.99
N PRO A 77 2.44 12.33 16.11
CA PRO A 77 1.99 11.73 14.86
C PRO A 77 0.96 10.61 15.04
N ARG A 78 0.86 10.02 16.24
CA ARG A 78 -0.17 9.04 16.59
C ARG A 78 -1.58 9.64 16.52
N LEU A 79 -1.75 10.92 16.87
CA LEU A 79 -3.03 11.60 16.78
C LEU A 79 -3.49 11.76 15.32
N ALA A 80 -2.55 12.10 14.43
CA ALA A 80 -2.83 12.17 12.99
C ALA A 80 -3.19 10.80 12.40
N ALA A 81 -2.50 9.74 12.83
CA ALA A 81 -2.82 8.36 12.43
C ALA A 81 -4.22 7.93 12.89
N LEU A 82 -4.63 8.29 14.12
CA LEU A 82 -5.98 8.03 14.62
C LEU A 82 -7.05 8.80 13.84
N ALA A 83 -6.80 10.07 13.51
CA ALA A 83 -7.71 10.87 12.70
C ALA A 83 -7.89 10.28 11.28
N LEU A 84 -6.80 9.85 10.65
CA LEU A 84 -6.83 9.17 9.35
C LEU A 84 -7.56 7.82 9.41
N ALA A 85 -7.37 7.05 10.48
CA ALA A 85 -8.08 5.79 10.70
C ALA A 85 -9.60 6.01 10.86
N ALA A 86 -9.99 7.04 11.63
CA ALA A 86 -11.40 7.43 11.77
C ALA A 86 -11.99 7.89 10.42
N LEU A 87 -11.25 8.68 9.65
CA LEU A 87 -11.66 9.13 8.31
C LEU A 87 -11.83 7.94 7.37
N ALA A 88 -10.94 6.95 7.40
CA ALA A 88 -11.04 5.73 6.60
C ALA A 88 -12.30 4.91 6.94
N GLY A 89 -12.64 4.79 8.23
CA GLY A 89 -13.88 4.14 8.65
C GLY A 89 -15.14 4.88 8.18
N TRP A 90 -15.13 6.22 8.27
CA TRP A 90 -16.22 7.05 7.77
C TRP A 90 -16.38 6.97 6.25
N GLU A 91 -15.26 7.02 5.51
CA GLU A 91 -15.24 6.90 4.05
C GLU A 91 -15.78 5.54 3.59
N ALA A 92 -15.32 4.46 4.22
CA ALA A 92 -15.80 3.12 3.91
C ALA A 92 -17.30 2.97 4.15
N HIS A 93 -17.83 3.55 5.23
CA HIS A 93 -19.27 3.54 5.50
C HIS A 93 -20.08 4.37 4.48
N ARG A 94 -19.62 5.58 4.15
CA ARG A 94 -20.40 6.50 3.32
C ARG A 94 -20.29 6.22 1.82
N ARG A 95 -19.13 5.74 1.38
CA ARG A 95 -18.75 5.70 -0.05
C ARG A 95 -18.18 4.36 -0.48
N GLY A 96 -17.88 3.46 0.46
CA GLY A 96 -17.10 2.23 0.19
C GLY A 96 -15.63 2.48 -0.14
N GLY A 97 -15.22 3.75 -0.19
CA GLY A 97 -13.89 4.14 -0.62
C GLY A 97 -12.79 3.76 0.36
N ARG A 98 -11.55 3.70 -0.14
CA ARG A 98 -10.33 3.42 0.64
C ARG A 98 -9.24 4.47 0.40
N ALA A 99 -9.59 5.68 -0.04
CA ALA A 99 -8.61 6.72 -0.32
C ALA A 99 -7.84 7.14 0.94
N ALA A 100 -8.49 7.25 2.10
CA ALA A 100 -7.84 7.57 3.36
C ALA A 100 -6.76 6.55 3.79
N VAL A 101 -6.88 5.27 3.39
CA VAL A 101 -5.85 4.26 3.63
C VAL A 101 -4.59 4.56 2.82
N TYR A 102 -4.73 5.04 1.57
CA TYR A 102 -3.59 5.57 0.83
C TYR A 102 -3.05 6.86 1.42
N GLY A 103 -3.88 7.68 2.06
CA GLY A 103 -3.42 8.83 2.86
C GLY A 103 -2.48 8.41 3.98
N ILE A 104 -2.83 7.36 4.74
CA ILE A 104 -1.96 6.76 5.76
C ILE A 104 -0.65 6.27 5.13
N LEU A 105 -0.73 5.51 4.03
CA LEU A 105 0.45 5.02 3.32
C LEU A 105 1.37 6.17 2.89
N ALA A 106 0.78 7.21 2.30
CA ALA A 106 1.47 8.42 1.87
C ALA A 106 2.16 9.14 3.03
N THR A 107 1.49 9.28 4.18
CA THR A 107 2.11 9.88 5.38
C THR A 107 3.34 9.09 5.82
N VAL A 108 3.26 7.75 5.89
CA VAL A 108 4.41 6.91 6.27
C VAL A 108 5.56 7.09 5.27
N MET A 109 5.28 7.02 3.96
CA MET A 109 6.30 7.18 2.92
C MET A 109 6.94 8.57 2.95
N LEU A 110 6.15 9.61 3.13
CA LEU A 110 6.63 10.98 3.22
C LEU A 110 7.48 11.19 4.48
N SER A 111 7.10 10.59 5.61
CA SER A 111 7.95 10.57 6.81
C SER A 111 9.28 9.86 6.58
N VAL A 112 9.32 8.77 5.79
CA VAL A 112 10.59 8.11 5.41
C VAL A 112 11.45 9.04 4.55
N ALA A 113 10.88 9.67 3.53
CA ALA A 113 11.62 10.61 2.69
C ALA A 113 12.30 11.73 3.51
N LEU A 114 11.59 12.30 4.49
CA LEU A 114 12.14 13.32 5.40
C LEU A 114 13.23 12.77 6.31
N ARG A 115 13.06 11.55 6.84
CA ARG A 115 14.08 10.88 7.66
C ARG A 115 15.34 10.56 6.87
N ASP A 116 15.20 10.28 5.59
CA ASP A 116 16.30 10.03 4.66
C ASP A 116 16.98 11.33 4.18
N GLY A 117 16.57 12.48 4.71
CA GLY A 117 17.24 13.77 4.48
C GLY A 117 16.59 14.68 3.45
N ALA A 118 15.44 14.31 2.88
CA ALA A 118 14.72 15.19 1.95
C ALA A 118 14.38 16.53 2.63
N GLY A 119 14.65 17.64 1.94
CA GLY A 119 14.17 18.95 2.38
C GLY A 119 12.63 18.94 2.46
N THR A 120 12.07 19.43 3.57
CA THR A 120 10.62 19.39 3.83
C THR A 120 9.80 20.02 2.70
N LEU A 121 10.10 21.27 2.33
CA LEU A 121 9.35 21.97 1.30
C LEU A 121 9.45 21.28 -0.07
N PRO A 122 10.65 20.91 -0.57
CA PRO A 122 10.78 20.08 -1.78
C PRO A 122 9.97 18.79 -1.73
N ALA A 123 10.01 18.04 -0.63
CA ALA A 123 9.27 16.79 -0.48
C ALA A 123 7.75 16.99 -0.58
N LEU A 124 7.21 18.03 0.06
CA LEU A 124 5.79 18.36 0.00
C LEU A 124 5.36 18.79 -1.42
N LEU A 125 6.18 19.58 -2.12
CA LEU A 125 5.91 20.01 -3.49
C LEU A 125 5.94 18.84 -4.47
N VAL A 126 6.96 17.98 -4.38
CA VAL A 126 7.08 16.77 -5.21
C VAL A 126 5.91 15.82 -4.95
N PHE A 127 5.54 15.62 -3.68
CA PHE A 127 4.36 14.84 -3.30
C PHE A 127 3.08 15.40 -3.96
N ALA A 128 2.84 16.70 -3.84
CA ALA A 128 1.64 17.34 -4.38
C ALA A 128 1.58 17.23 -5.91
N ALA A 129 2.71 17.48 -6.59
CA ALA A 129 2.82 17.34 -8.04
C ALA A 129 2.59 15.89 -8.49
N ALA A 130 3.17 14.92 -7.80
CA ALA A 130 3.00 13.50 -8.08
C ALA A 130 1.56 13.01 -7.81
N ALA A 131 0.91 13.53 -6.76
CA ALA A 131 -0.50 13.27 -6.50
C ALA A 131 -1.40 13.83 -7.61
N ALA A 132 -1.16 15.06 -8.05
CA ALA A 132 -1.88 15.65 -9.18
C ALA A 132 -1.68 14.84 -10.47
N ALA A 133 -0.45 14.39 -10.76
CA ALA A 133 -0.16 13.52 -11.90
C ALA A 133 -0.90 12.19 -11.81
N GLY A 134 -0.92 11.56 -10.62
CA GLY A 134 -1.66 10.33 -10.38
C GLY A 134 -3.17 10.48 -10.60
N ILE A 135 -3.75 11.57 -10.11
CA ILE A 135 -5.17 11.92 -10.34
C ILE A 135 -5.44 12.12 -11.83
N ALA A 136 -4.60 12.89 -12.53
CA ALA A 136 -4.75 13.16 -13.95
C ALA A 136 -4.71 11.87 -14.78
N VAL A 137 -3.78 10.95 -14.46
CA VAL A 137 -3.70 9.63 -15.11
C VAL A 137 -4.95 8.80 -14.83
N ALA A 138 -5.42 8.76 -13.57
CA ALA A 138 -6.64 8.04 -13.22
C ALA A 138 -7.85 8.56 -14.00
N GLN A 139 -7.99 9.89 -14.14
CA GLN A 139 -9.05 10.53 -14.92
C GLN A 139 -8.94 10.22 -16.41
N ALA A 140 -7.75 10.43 -16.99
CA ALA A 140 -7.50 10.21 -18.41
C ALA A 140 -7.79 8.76 -18.82
N ARG A 141 -7.55 7.81 -17.92
CA ARG A 141 -7.81 6.38 -18.12
C ARG A 141 -9.17 5.92 -17.61
N ARG A 142 -10.02 6.84 -17.12
CA ARG A 142 -11.35 6.58 -16.58
C ARG A 142 -11.37 5.50 -15.49
N LEU A 143 -10.37 5.52 -14.61
CA LEU A 143 -10.22 4.54 -13.52
C LEU A 143 -10.87 4.98 -12.20
N THR A 144 -11.45 6.18 -12.17
CA THR A 144 -12.05 6.80 -10.98
C THR A 144 -13.10 5.89 -10.35
N GLY A 145 -12.88 5.49 -9.09
CA GLY A 145 -13.81 4.66 -8.33
C GLY A 145 -14.01 3.24 -8.86
N LEU A 146 -13.24 2.82 -9.88
CA LEU A 146 -13.41 1.52 -10.54
C LEU A 146 -13.29 0.34 -9.57
N ALA A 147 -12.46 0.48 -8.53
CA ALA A 147 -12.17 -0.58 -7.57
C ALA A 147 -12.77 -0.32 -6.18
N ALA A 148 -13.65 0.68 -6.05
CA ALA A 148 -14.33 0.95 -4.79
C ALA A 148 -15.30 -0.21 -4.47
N PRO A 149 -15.15 -0.91 -3.33
CA PRO A 149 -16.15 -1.87 -2.89
C PRO A 149 -17.46 -1.16 -2.54
N PRO A 150 -18.57 -1.90 -2.41
CA PRO A 150 -19.82 -1.32 -1.94
C PRO A 150 -19.65 -0.68 -0.54
N PRO A 151 -20.41 0.38 -0.22
CA PRO A 151 -20.39 1.00 1.10
C PRO A 151 -20.67 -0.02 2.22
N GLU A 152 -19.88 0.07 3.28
CA GLU A 152 -20.06 -0.73 4.48
C GLU A 152 -21.20 -0.18 5.35
N ASP A 153 -21.81 -1.02 6.17
CA ASP A 153 -22.70 -0.50 7.20
C ASP A 153 -21.93 0.32 8.25
N ARG A 154 -22.65 1.01 9.14
CA ARG A 154 -22.01 1.86 10.16
C ARG A 154 -21.06 1.06 11.06
N ARG A 155 -21.37 -0.22 11.30
CA ARG A 155 -20.55 -1.11 12.13
C ARG A 155 -19.26 -1.50 11.41
N GLY A 156 -19.34 -1.84 10.13
CA GLY A 156 -18.18 -2.10 9.27
C GLY A 156 -17.25 -0.89 9.20
N GLY A 157 -17.79 0.32 9.09
CA GLY A 157 -17.00 1.55 9.17
C GLY A 157 -16.24 1.69 10.49
N VAL A 158 -16.91 1.46 11.63
CA VAL A 158 -16.26 1.47 12.96
C VAL A 158 -15.21 0.37 13.06
N GLN A 159 -15.50 -0.83 12.56
CA GLN A 159 -14.57 -1.96 12.56
C GLN A 159 -13.30 -1.63 11.78
N ILE A 160 -13.41 -0.95 10.64
CA ILE A 160 -12.25 -0.49 9.84
C ILE A 160 -11.43 0.54 10.60
N ALA A 161 -12.09 1.53 11.21
CA ALA A 161 -11.40 2.56 11.98
C ALA A 161 -10.62 1.94 13.15
N LEU A 162 -11.24 1.04 13.91
CA LEU A 162 -10.59 0.34 15.02
C LEU A 162 -9.48 -0.59 14.52
N PHE A 163 -9.70 -1.33 13.43
CA PHE A 163 -8.69 -2.19 12.83
C PHE A 163 -7.44 -1.41 12.44
N LEU A 164 -7.61 -0.28 11.74
CA LEU A 164 -6.52 0.61 11.34
C LEU A 164 -5.84 1.25 12.56
N ALA A 165 -6.60 1.79 13.51
CA ALA A 165 -6.06 2.43 14.69
C ALA A 165 -5.21 1.47 15.53
N LEU A 166 -5.77 0.31 15.89
CA LEU A 166 -5.09 -0.69 16.70
C LEU A 166 -3.90 -1.31 15.96
N GLY A 167 -4.06 -1.64 14.69
CA GLY A 167 -2.99 -2.25 13.91
C GLY A 167 -1.86 -1.27 13.55
N LEU A 168 -2.15 0.02 13.32
CA LEU A 168 -1.11 1.04 13.20
C LEU A 168 -0.36 1.24 14.51
N MET A 169 -1.07 1.31 15.64
CA MET A 169 -0.43 1.39 16.96
C MET A 169 0.49 0.20 17.21
N ALA A 170 0.00 -1.02 17.01
CA ALA A 170 0.81 -2.24 17.15
C ALA A 170 2.02 -2.24 16.19
N SER A 171 1.80 -1.86 14.93
CA SER A 171 2.89 -1.75 13.94
C SER A 171 3.93 -0.72 14.36
N LEU A 172 3.52 0.47 14.83
CA LEU A 172 4.43 1.51 15.30
C LEU A 172 5.26 1.04 16.51
N THR A 173 4.63 0.32 17.44
CA THR A 173 5.33 -0.28 18.59
C THR A 173 6.36 -1.32 18.13
N LEU A 174 5.99 -2.20 17.19
CA LEU A 174 6.92 -3.19 16.62
C LEU A 174 8.09 -2.52 15.89
N VAL A 175 7.82 -1.47 15.11
CA VAL A 175 8.87 -0.69 14.43
C VAL A 175 9.81 -0.03 15.44
N GLY A 176 9.26 0.57 16.51
CA GLY A 176 10.06 1.20 17.56
C GLY A 176 10.95 0.21 18.32
N ASN A 177 10.48 -1.04 18.50
CA ASN A 177 11.21 -2.06 19.24
C ASN A 177 12.21 -2.87 18.39
N ALA A 178 12.02 -2.93 17.07
CA ALA A 178 12.84 -3.76 16.18
C ALA A 178 14.29 -3.25 16.06
N GLY A 179 14.55 -1.97 16.34
CA GLY A 179 15.89 -1.38 16.22
C GLY A 179 16.47 -1.33 14.80
N GLU A 180 15.74 -1.83 13.80
CA GLU A 180 16.18 -2.00 12.42
C GLU A 180 15.52 -0.94 11.51
N PRO A 181 16.28 -0.18 10.69
CA PRO A 181 15.71 0.84 9.79
C PRO A 181 14.64 0.29 8.84
N ARG A 182 14.78 -0.98 8.44
CA ARG A 182 13.86 -1.69 7.53
C ARG A 182 12.54 -2.06 8.19
N ALA A 183 12.39 -1.93 9.51
CA ALA A 183 11.16 -2.28 10.20
C ALA A 183 9.94 -1.48 9.71
N VAL A 184 10.13 -0.31 9.08
CA VAL A 184 9.05 0.45 8.42
C VAL A 184 8.22 -0.37 7.42
N TRP A 185 8.80 -1.44 6.88
CA TRP A 185 8.10 -2.42 6.05
C TRP A 185 6.92 -3.10 6.75
N ILE A 186 6.91 -3.20 8.08
CA ILE A 186 5.78 -3.67 8.89
C ILE A 186 4.57 -2.74 8.65
N LEU A 187 4.78 -1.42 8.75
CA LEU A 187 3.74 -0.42 8.51
C LEU A 187 3.20 -0.49 7.08
N TYR A 188 4.10 -0.55 6.09
CA TYR A 188 3.68 -0.63 4.68
C TYR A 188 2.85 -1.88 4.39
N THR A 189 3.33 -3.05 4.83
CA THR A 189 2.62 -4.31 4.60
C THR A 189 1.25 -4.27 5.29
N PHE A 190 1.17 -3.77 6.53
CA PHE A 190 -0.08 -3.67 7.27
C PHE A 190 -1.09 -2.75 6.56
N VAL A 191 -0.69 -1.52 6.23
CA VAL A 191 -1.57 -0.53 5.58
C VAL A 191 -2.08 -1.04 4.23
N LEU A 192 -1.21 -1.68 3.44
CA LEU A 192 -1.62 -2.29 2.17
C LEU A 192 -2.61 -3.43 2.34
N ARG A 193 -2.58 -4.19 3.46
CA ARG A 193 -3.61 -5.19 3.75
C ARG A 193 -4.94 -4.55 4.11
N ALA A 194 -4.93 -3.42 4.81
CA ALA A 194 -6.12 -2.67 5.20
C ALA A 194 -6.91 -2.08 4.01
N LEU A 195 -6.36 -2.13 2.79
CA LEU A 195 -7.07 -1.82 1.55
C LEU A 195 -8.13 -2.86 1.18
N SER A 196 -8.01 -4.09 1.70
CA SER A 196 -8.99 -5.14 1.42
C SER A 196 -10.30 -4.90 2.17
N PRO A 197 -11.46 -5.30 1.61
CA PRO A 197 -12.72 -5.32 2.33
C PRO A 197 -12.62 -6.16 3.61
N VAL A 198 -13.28 -5.75 4.69
CA VAL A 198 -13.15 -6.42 6.00
C VAL A 198 -13.60 -7.88 5.93
N ALA A 199 -14.69 -8.12 5.21
CA ALA A 199 -15.24 -9.46 4.95
C ALA A 199 -14.19 -10.45 4.39
N LEU A 200 -13.31 -9.95 3.53
CA LEU A 200 -12.31 -10.74 2.81
C LEU A 200 -10.91 -10.60 3.40
N LEU A 201 -10.77 -9.86 4.50
CA LEU A 201 -9.46 -9.49 5.04
C LEU A 201 -8.66 -10.74 5.43
N ALA A 202 -9.29 -11.73 6.06
CA ALA A 202 -8.63 -12.95 6.48
C ALA A 202 -8.15 -13.77 5.27
N GLU A 203 -9.04 -14.08 4.33
CA GLU A 203 -8.73 -14.84 3.12
C GLU A 203 -7.66 -14.15 2.27
N ARG A 204 -7.86 -12.86 1.95
CA ARG A 204 -6.89 -12.08 1.15
C ARG A 204 -5.53 -11.94 1.84
N THR A 205 -5.51 -11.89 3.16
CA THR A 205 -4.26 -11.86 3.93
C THR A 205 -3.53 -13.19 3.85
N LEU A 206 -4.23 -14.32 3.98
CA LEU A 206 -3.63 -15.64 3.85
C LEU A 206 -3.09 -15.89 2.44
N VAL A 207 -3.89 -15.62 1.42
CA VAL A 207 -3.49 -15.76 0.01
C VAL A 207 -2.27 -14.89 -0.30
N TYR A 208 -2.26 -13.65 0.20
CA TYR A 208 -1.11 -12.77 0.06
C TYR A 208 0.11 -13.27 0.83
N ALA A 209 -0.04 -13.70 2.08
CA ALA A 209 1.06 -14.19 2.89
C ALA A 209 1.72 -15.40 2.24
N LEU A 210 0.93 -16.36 1.73
CA LEU A 210 1.41 -17.48 0.95
C LEU A 210 2.21 -17.00 -0.28
N GLY A 211 1.62 -16.12 -1.08
CA GLY A 211 2.28 -15.54 -2.24
C GLY A 211 3.59 -14.85 -1.90
N ALA A 212 3.58 -13.98 -0.89
CA ALA A 212 4.74 -13.22 -0.48
C ALA A 212 5.84 -14.12 0.09
N CYS A 213 5.50 -15.20 0.81
CA CYS A 213 6.47 -16.23 1.21
C CYS A 213 7.10 -16.91 -0.02
N LEU A 214 6.31 -17.30 -1.02
CA LEU A 214 6.84 -17.87 -2.27
C LEU A 214 7.77 -16.88 -3.00
N GLY A 215 7.40 -15.60 -3.05
CA GLY A 215 8.24 -14.56 -3.64
C GLY A 215 9.55 -14.36 -2.89
N ALA A 216 9.53 -14.40 -1.55
CA ALA A 216 10.72 -14.31 -0.72
C ALA A 216 11.64 -15.53 -0.89
N VAL A 217 11.08 -16.74 -0.95
CA VAL A 217 11.83 -17.98 -1.24
C VAL A 217 12.45 -17.93 -2.63
N ALA A 218 11.72 -17.45 -3.64
CA ALA A 218 12.25 -17.27 -4.99
C ALA A 218 13.40 -16.27 -5.05
N ALA A 219 13.27 -15.13 -4.34
CA ALA A 219 14.35 -14.15 -4.23
C ALA A 219 15.58 -14.76 -3.54
N LEU A 220 15.38 -15.47 -2.43
CA LEU A 220 16.45 -16.17 -1.71
C LEU A 220 17.16 -17.20 -2.60
N ALA A 221 16.41 -17.99 -3.37
CA ALA A 221 16.98 -18.98 -4.29
C ALA A 221 17.81 -18.32 -5.39
N LEU A 222 17.36 -17.20 -5.96
CA LEU A 222 18.13 -16.44 -6.96
C LEU A 222 19.43 -15.89 -6.37
N GLU A 223 19.41 -15.39 -5.14
CA GLU A 223 20.61 -14.92 -4.45
C GLU A 223 21.59 -16.08 -4.16
N LEU A 224 21.09 -17.24 -3.73
CA LEU A 224 21.90 -18.41 -3.40
C LEU A 224 22.52 -19.10 -4.63
N LEU A 225 21.85 -19.05 -5.78
CA LEU A 225 22.36 -19.61 -7.05
C LEU A 225 23.45 -18.72 -7.69
N GLY A 226 23.74 -17.56 -7.10
CA GLY A 226 24.62 -16.54 -7.64
C GLY A 226 23.79 -15.37 -8.15
N PRO A 227 23.89 -14.17 -7.54
CA PRO A 227 23.03 -13.05 -7.88
C PRO A 227 23.22 -12.71 -9.36
N PRO A 228 22.12 -12.57 -10.13
CA PRO A 228 22.23 -12.05 -11.47
C PRO A 228 22.91 -10.68 -11.41
N GLY A 229 23.74 -10.36 -12.41
CA GLY A 229 24.25 -9.00 -12.56
C GLY A 229 23.12 -7.97 -12.52
N LEU A 230 23.46 -6.70 -12.24
CA LEU A 230 22.49 -5.62 -12.02
C LEU A 230 21.37 -5.56 -13.07
N TRP A 231 21.73 -5.65 -14.36
CA TRP A 231 20.78 -5.57 -15.47
C TRP A 231 19.76 -6.72 -15.51
N PRO A 232 20.18 -8.01 -15.46
CA PRO A 232 19.23 -9.11 -15.36
C PRO A 232 18.32 -9.01 -14.13
N THR A 233 18.86 -8.59 -12.97
CA THR A 233 18.05 -8.40 -11.75
C THR A 233 16.95 -7.35 -11.94
N LEU A 234 17.29 -6.20 -12.53
CA LEU A 234 16.31 -5.15 -12.86
C LEU A 234 15.28 -5.62 -13.90
N ALA A 235 15.69 -6.41 -14.88
CA ALA A 235 14.79 -6.96 -15.89
C ALA A 235 13.77 -7.92 -15.25
N ILE A 236 14.24 -8.86 -14.42
CA ILE A 236 13.38 -9.80 -13.69
C ILE A 236 12.40 -9.04 -12.78
N ALA A 237 12.90 -8.08 -12.01
CA ALA A 237 12.06 -7.28 -11.13
C ALA A 237 11.00 -6.48 -11.91
N SER A 238 11.38 -5.86 -13.03
CA SER A 238 10.46 -5.11 -13.89
C SER A 238 9.37 -6.00 -14.47
N VAL A 239 9.73 -7.17 -15.00
CA VAL A 239 8.74 -8.15 -15.51
C VAL A 239 7.83 -8.61 -14.39
N ALA A 240 8.36 -8.90 -13.21
CA ALA A 240 7.56 -9.30 -12.06
C ALA A 240 6.57 -8.21 -11.62
N VAL A 241 6.98 -6.94 -11.58
CA VAL A 241 6.05 -5.82 -11.31
C VAL A 241 4.95 -5.72 -12.37
N LEU A 242 5.30 -5.78 -13.65
CA LEU A 242 4.32 -5.65 -14.74
C LEU A 242 3.31 -6.80 -14.75
N VAL A 243 3.77 -8.05 -14.58
CA VAL A 243 2.90 -9.22 -14.51
C VAL A 243 2.08 -9.22 -13.21
N GLY A 244 2.69 -8.80 -12.10
CA GLY A 244 2.00 -8.64 -10.81
C GLY A 244 0.87 -7.61 -10.88
N LEU A 245 1.14 -6.43 -11.45
CA LEU A 245 0.13 -5.40 -11.71
C LEU A 245 -1.00 -5.91 -12.58
N ARG A 246 -0.67 -6.60 -13.68
CA ARG A 246 -1.68 -7.20 -14.56
C ARG A 246 -2.65 -8.12 -13.82
N ARG A 247 -2.15 -8.83 -12.83
CA ARG A 247 -2.90 -9.80 -12.02
C ARG A 247 -3.41 -9.23 -10.69
N ALA A 248 -3.22 -7.94 -10.41
CA ALA A 248 -3.46 -7.36 -9.08
C ALA A 248 -4.91 -7.46 -8.60
N ALA A 249 -5.88 -7.55 -9.51
CA ALA A 249 -7.30 -7.71 -9.18
C ALA A 249 -7.70 -9.16 -8.87
N LEU A 250 -6.86 -10.14 -9.18
CA LEU A 250 -7.15 -11.56 -8.94
C LEU A 250 -6.95 -11.92 -7.47
N LEU A 251 -7.86 -12.74 -6.93
CA LEU A 251 -7.64 -13.44 -5.66
C LEU A 251 -6.70 -14.62 -5.89
N SER A 252 -5.41 -14.35 -5.87
CA SER A 252 -4.36 -15.34 -6.17
C SER A 252 -3.09 -15.03 -5.38
N PRO A 253 -2.26 -16.02 -5.03
CA PRO A 253 -0.95 -15.75 -4.42
C PRO A 253 0.04 -15.10 -5.40
N VAL A 254 -0.23 -15.18 -6.72
CA VAL A 254 0.73 -14.77 -7.75
C VAL A 254 1.13 -13.28 -7.68
N PRO A 255 0.21 -12.30 -7.57
CA PRO A 255 0.60 -10.90 -7.43
C PRO A 255 1.48 -10.67 -6.19
N GLY A 256 1.12 -11.29 -5.05
CA GLY A 256 1.90 -11.19 -3.82
C GLY A 256 3.32 -11.72 -3.99
N ALA A 257 3.47 -12.87 -4.66
CA ALA A 257 4.77 -13.45 -4.99
C ALA A 257 5.62 -12.53 -5.87
N LEU A 258 5.04 -12.06 -6.98
CA LEU A 258 5.75 -11.24 -7.96
C LEU A 258 6.17 -9.88 -7.40
N PHE A 259 5.30 -9.19 -6.65
CA PHE A 259 5.65 -7.92 -6.02
C PHE A 259 6.69 -8.08 -4.92
N THR A 260 6.62 -9.15 -4.14
CA THR A 260 7.61 -9.42 -3.09
C THR A 260 8.97 -9.75 -3.69
N LEU A 261 9.00 -10.61 -4.71
CA LEU A 261 10.20 -10.93 -5.48
C LEU A 261 10.84 -9.66 -6.05
N ALA A 262 10.08 -8.84 -6.79
CA ALA A 262 10.58 -7.61 -7.38
C ALA A 262 11.14 -6.64 -6.33
N THR A 263 10.43 -6.48 -5.21
CA THR A 263 10.84 -5.59 -4.13
C THR A 263 12.15 -6.05 -3.49
N LEU A 264 12.31 -7.36 -3.24
CA LEU A 264 13.52 -7.91 -2.64
C LEU A 264 14.72 -7.80 -3.56
N LEU A 265 14.55 -8.11 -4.85
CA LEU A 265 15.62 -7.99 -5.85
C LEU A 265 16.14 -6.55 -6.00
N VAL A 266 15.28 -5.54 -5.81
CA VAL A 266 15.65 -4.12 -6.00
C VAL A 266 16.13 -3.47 -4.71
N VAL A 267 15.43 -3.69 -3.60
CA VAL A 267 15.63 -2.91 -2.36
C VAL A 267 16.56 -3.62 -1.38
N ALA A 268 16.68 -4.94 -1.48
CA ALA A 268 17.39 -5.70 -0.46
C ALA A 268 17.96 -7.05 -0.97
N PRO A 269 18.94 -7.03 -1.90
CA PRO A 269 19.50 -8.22 -2.54
C PRO A 269 20.49 -8.95 -1.62
N THR A 270 20.04 -9.36 -0.43
CA THR A 270 20.81 -10.29 0.41
C THR A 270 19.88 -11.31 1.07
N PRO A 271 20.41 -12.51 1.38
CA PRO A 271 19.66 -13.53 2.10
C PRO A 271 19.09 -13.03 3.44
N ALA A 272 19.87 -12.26 4.21
CA ALA A 272 19.45 -11.74 5.50
C ALA A 272 18.21 -10.84 5.38
N HIS A 273 18.13 -10.03 4.33
CA HIS A 273 16.98 -9.17 4.12
C HIS A 273 15.75 -9.93 3.61
N ALA A 274 15.95 -10.97 2.79
CA ALA A 274 14.86 -11.84 2.37
C ALA A 274 14.22 -12.56 3.58
N VAL A 275 15.05 -13.05 4.51
CA VAL A 275 14.60 -13.66 5.77
C VAL A 275 13.86 -12.65 6.64
N PHE A 276 14.42 -11.46 6.87
CA PHE A 276 13.73 -10.41 7.61
C PHE A 276 12.38 -10.03 6.97
N ARG A 277 12.31 -9.97 5.64
CA ARG A 277 11.06 -9.68 4.93
C ARG A 277 10.04 -10.78 5.15
N LEU A 278 10.46 -12.05 5.15
CA LEU A 278 9.60 -13.20 5.46
C LEU A 278 9.02 -13.06 6.89
N GLU A 279 9.87 -12.76 7.87
CA GLU A 279 9.45 -12.53 9.26
C GLU A 279 8.43 -11.40 9.36
N VAL A 280 8.69 -10.26 8.70
CA VAL A 280 7.76 -9.12 8.64
C VAL A 280 6.41 -9.53 8.02
N ILE A 281 6.42 -10.29 6.92
CA ILE A 281 5.20 -10.76 6.26
C ILE A 281 4.39 -11.64 7.22
N LEU A 282 5.03 -12.61 7.87
CA LEU A 282 4.38 -13.55 8.79
C LEU A 282 3.84 -12.83 10.03
N LEU A 283 4.63 -11.92 10.60
CA LEU A 283 4.24 -11.11 11.75
C LEU A 283 3.01 -10.25 11.43
N VAL A 284 3.04 -9.54 10.29
CA VAL A 284 1.91 -8.69 9.87
C VAL A 284 0.70 -9.55 9.53
N ALA A 285 0.87 -10.70 8.87
CA ALA A 285 -0.25 -11.60 8.58
C ALA A 285 -0.91 -12.10 9.88
N ALA A 286 -0.12 -12.56 10.85
CA ALA A 286 -0.61 -12.98 12.16
C ALA A 286 -1.34 -11.84 12.88
N MET A 287 -0.78 -10.63 12.87
CA MET A 287 -1.39 -9.45 13.48
C MET A 287 -2.71 -9.07 12.81
N VAL A 288 -2.77 -9.05 11.47
CA VAL A 288 -3.99 -8.75 10.71
C VAL A 288 -5.07 -9.79 11.01
N LEU A 289 -4.73 -11.08 11.01
CA LEU A 289 -5.66 -12.17 11.29
C LEU A 289 -6.18 -12.11 12.74
N ALA A 290 -5.30 -11.90 13.71
CA ALA A 290 -5.66 -11.78 15.12
C ALA A 290 -6.57 -10.56 15.38
N LEU A 291 -6.26 -9.40 14.78
CA LEU A 291 -7.08 -8.20 14.91
C LEU A 291 -8.43 -8.36 14.22
N ALA A 292 -8.46 -8.93 13.01
CA ALA A 292 -9.70 -9.17 12.27
C ALA A 292 -10.63 -10.10 13.05
N GLU A 293 -10.10 -11.21 13.56
CA GLU A 293 -10.84 -12.19 14.34
C GLU A 293 -11.27 -11.63 15.70
N GLY A 294 -10.38 -10.92 16.41
CA GLY A 294 -10.68 -10.27 17.68
C GLY A 294 -11.82 -9.27 17.55
N LEU A 295 -11.76 -8.38 16.55
CA LEU A 295 -12.83 -7.42 16.28
C LEU A 295 -14.13 -8.11 15.87
N ARG A 296 -14.06 -9.20 15.07
CA ARG A 296 -15.24 -10.00 14.72
C ARG A 296 -15.91 -10.61 15.95
N ARG A 297 -15.14 -11.08 16.93
CA ARG A 297 -15.67 -11.63 18.19
C ARG A 297 -16.30 -10.55 19.07
N VAL A 298 -15.68 -9.38 19.16
CA VAL A 298 -16.14 -8.27 20.01
C VAL A 298 -17.36 -7.56 19.43
N LEU A 299 -17.38 -7.33 18.12
CA LEU A 299 -18.41 -6.52 17.44
C LEU A 299 -19.46 -7.38 16.71
N GLY A 300 -19.24 -8.69 16.59
CA GLY A 300 -20.06 -9.64 15.85
C GLY A 300 -19.73 -9.69 14.34
N PRO A 301 -20.32 -10.63 13.59
CA PRO A 301 -20.13 -10.72 12.14
C PRO A 301 -20.81 -9.55 11.41
N ASN A 302 -20.10 -8.96 10.45
CA ASN A 302 -20.63 -7.90 9.61
C ASN A 302 -21.62 -8.49 8.58
N ARG A 303 -22.89 -8.06 8.61
CA ARG A 303 -23.99 -8.72 7.84
C ARG A 303 -23.96 -8.40 6.34
N THR A 304 -23.36 -7.29 5.93
CA THR A 304 -23.19 -6.88 4.52
C THR A 304 -22.18 -7.74 3.76
N ALA A 305 -21.31 -8.49 4.46
CA ALA A 305 -20.30 -9.37 3.89
C ALA A 305 -20.87 -10.56 3.09
N VAL A 306 -22.09 -10.99 3.39
CA VAL A 306 -22.64 -12.25 2.89
C VAL A 306 -23.33 -12.10 1.54
N GLN A 307 -23.63 -10.88 1.09
CA GLN A 307 -24.67 -10.72 0.05
C GLN A 307 -24.22 -10.67 -1.42
N LYS A 308 -22.96 -10.41 -1.79
CA LYS A 308 -22.56 -10.40 -3.22
C LYS A 308 -21.07 -10.65 -3.44
N LEU A 309 -20.71 -11.90 -3.76
CA LEU A 309 -19.60 -12.18 -4.67
C LEU A 309 -20.24 -12.85 -5.89
N PRO A 310 -20.29 -12.19 -7.07
CA PRO A 310 -20.53 -12.93 -8.29
C PRO A 310 -19.32 -13.83 -8.53
N ASP A 311 -19.58 -15.11 -8.77
CA ASP A 311 -18.60 -16.11 -9.22
C ASP A 311 -17.87 -15.66 -10.51
#